data_AF-A0A417YWN6-F1
#
_entry.id   AF-A0A417YWN6-F1
#
_cell.length_a   1.000
_cell.length_b   1.000
_cell.length_c   1.000
_cell.angle_alpha   90.00
_cell.angle_beta   90.00
_cell.angle_gamma   90.00
#
_symmetry.space_group_name_H-M   'P 1'
#
loop_
_entity.id
_entity.type
_entity.pdbx_description
1 polymer ?
#
loop_
_entity_poly.entity_id
_entity_poly.type
_entity_poly.pdbx_seq_one_letter_code
_entity_poly.pdbx_strand_id
1 'polypeptide(L)'
;MNEMIATEHQAAKRGSRFAVHTAPELFQRARHVARRIDIIPTLMEDLDSHRPGPRRVLSWEAWFTVMLLSVMHSGGAVHMTKAQQVIDGLTSDQRRRLGLEGADLNYGQIESGLEVLVQAMEERVNTETGEVYAPRLRLTAGDIGNSIIQATLPSELPFYGECAIDSTDYESDAARRSRASLNAVDASADDESPEKTVDTPVAVTDGRVSRTSVRRTRGGRIVTFPQRRADGRLQHSLDPDATDGYRSGKQMNHKDIFNGYDNHIACATSGDSGHALPALALGMELTSAGSNKAAAGLALIDRVSTYLKTRGDVLTSVCVDRGYSMAAHENWAQHLIERGISQHHDLGASEKRLEPADRPGIIFLDGHPFVANMPKRLRELRRPGLNATSEEKAEQARNYNERWAYAFSTNGPPTRNGAQRYRGPVHGKKVRCPNHPESMRWDPRKPLTNCTPGQPCACAATLTVKADDKRARHRQPELYGTEKWLKRYGARNLIESFNAS
;
A
#
# COMPACT_ATOMS: atom_id res chain seq x y z
N MET A 1 27.08 -43.19 -33.19
CA MET A 1 25.78 -42.70 -32.66
C MET A 1 25.83 -42.44 -31.15
N ASN A 2 26.47 -43.30 -30.33
CA ASN A 2 26.66 -43.03 -28.90
C ASN A 2 27.76 -41.99 -28.55
N GLU A 3 28.69 -41.68 -29.46
CA GLU A 3 29.68 -40.60 -29.25
C GLU A 3 29.14 -39.19 -29.55
N MET A 4 28.08 -39.07 -30.36
CA MET A 4 27.39 -37.80 -30.64
C MET A 4 26.50 -37.35 -29.47
N ILE A 5 25.90 -38.33 -28.77
CA ILE A 5 25.05 -38.07 -27.59
C ILE A 5 25.90 -37.65 -26.37
N ALA A 6 27.14 -38.14 -26.27
CA ALA A 6 28.07 -37.74 -25.22
C ALA A 6 28.59 -36.29 -25.38
N THR A 7 28.72 -35.81 -26.62
CA THR A 7 29.12 -34.42 -26.91
C THR A 7 27.96 -33.44 -26.69
N GLU A 8 26.72 -33.83 -26.97
CA GLU A 8 25.53 -33.02 -26.64
C GLU A 8 25.25 -32.96 -25.13
N HIS A 9 25.50 -34.04 -24.36
CA HIS A 9 25.37 -34.00 -22.89
C HIS A 9 26.50 -33.21 -22.19
N GLN A 10 27.68 -33.10 -22.79
CA GLN A 10 28.72 -32.17 -22.31
C GLN A 10 28.46 -30.72 -22.73
N ALA A 11 27.79 -30.49 -23.88
CA ALA A 11 27.32 -29.17 -24.28
C ALA A 11 26.16 -28.66 -23.39
N ALA A 12 25.25 -29.53 -22.95
CA ALA A 12 24.17 -29.17 -22.02
C ALA A 12 24.66 -28.85 -20.59
N LYS A 13 25.82 -29.39 -20.18
CA LYS A 13 26.49 -29.02 -18.91
C LYS A 13 27.31 -27.72 -19.01
N ARG A 14 27.61 -27.26 -20.23
CA ARG A 14 28.11 -25.91 -20.50
C ARG A 14 26.91 -25.08 -20.95
N GLY A 15 26.05 -24.73 -19.99
CA GLY A 15 25.01 -23.73 -20.20
C GLY A 15 25.63 -22.58 -20.98
N SER A 16 25.09 -22.35 -22.18
CA SER A 16 25.61 -21.36 -23.12
C SER A 16 25.82 -20.04 -22.38
N ARG A 17 27.10 -19.71 -22.10
CA ARG A 17 27.51 -18.47 -21.43
C ARG A 17 27.37 -17.33 -22.43
N PHE A 18 26.15 -16.95 -22.74
CA PHE A 18 25.90 -15.63 -23.29
C PHE A 18 26.07 -14.64 -22.14
N ALA A 19 27.31 -14.24 -21.90
CA ALA A 19 27.62 -13.13 -21.02
C ALA A 19 26.92 -11.89 -21.58
N VAL A 20 26.14 -11.24 -20.72
CA VAL A 20 25.48 -9.99 -21.10
C VAL A 20 26.52 -8.89 -21.06
N HIS A 21 26.79 -8.21 -22.18
CA HIS A 21 27.67 -7.06 -22.14
C HIS A 21 27.06 -5.97 -21.26
N THR A 22 27.74 -5.65 -20.15
CA THR A 22 27.21 -4.73 -19.16
C THR A 22 27.53 -3.29 -19.54
N ALA A 23 26.52 -2.53 -19.97
CA ALA A 23 26.68 -1.13 -20.36
C ALA A 23 27.28 -0.29 -19.22
N PRO A 24 28.32 0.54 -19.47
CA PRO A 24 28.96 1.34 -18.42
C PRO A 24 27.98 2.21 -17.63
N GLU A 25 26.99 2.82 -18.30
CA GLU A 25 26.00 3.68 -17.65
C GLU A 25 25.11 2.92 -16.66
N LEU A 26 24.63 1.73 -17.02
CA LEU A 26 23.81 0.89 -16.13
C LEU A 26 24.60 0.44 -14.91
N PHE A 27 25.87 0.05 -15.10
CA PHE A 27 26.76 -0.29 -13.99
C PHE A 27 26.93 0.88 -13.02
N GLN A 28 27.17 2.09 -13.53
CA GLN A 28 27.33 3.28 -12.68
C GLN A 28 26.04 3.60 -11.92
N ARG A 29 24.88 3.50 -12.58
CA ARG A 29 23.57 3.70 -11.94
C ARG A 29 23.31 2.68 -10.83
N ALA A 30 23.47 1.39 -11.13
CA ALA A 30 23.27 0.32 -10.15
C ALA A 30 24.19 0.47 -8.94
N ARG A 31 25.47 0.77 -9.17
CA ARG A 31 26.44 0.99 -8.08
C ARG A 31 26.14 2.27 -7.29
N HIS A 32 25.71 3.33 -7.96
CA HIS A 32 25.33 4.58 -7.29
C HIS A 32 24.16 4.35 -6.33
N VAL A 33 23.13 3.62 -6.77
CA VAL A 33 22.01 3.22 -5.89
C VAL A 33 22.50 2.33 -4.76
N ALA A 34 23.29 1.28 -5.06
CA ALA A 34 23.80 0.36 -4.03
C ALA A 34 24.55 1.09 -2.90
N ARG A 35 25.38 2.09 -3.23
CA ARG A 35 26.11 2.89 -2.23
C ARG A 35 25.23 3.75 -1.32
N ARG A 36 23.99 4.00 -1.74
CA ARG A 36 23.01 4.80 -0.99
C ARG A 36 22.01 3.94 -0.21
N ILE A 37 22.08 2.61 -0.34
CA ILE A 37 21.29 1.67 0.47
C ILE A 37 21.80 1.76 1.91
N ASP A 38 20.98 2.32 2.79
CA ASP A 38 21.32 2.67 4.16
C ASP A 38 21.41 1.47 5.11
N ILE A 39 20.87 0.30 4.73
CA ILE A 39 20.99 -0.93 5.53
C ILE A 39 22.32 -1.65 5.34
N ILE A 40 23.13 -1.33 4.33
CA ILE A 40 24.40 -2.02 4.06
C ILE A 40 25.34 -2.02 5.27
N PRO A 41 25.56 -0.90 5.99
CA PRO A 41 26.35 -0.89 7.21
C PRO A 41 25.84 -1.88 8.27
N THR A 42 24.52 -1.94 8.49
CA THR A 42 23.89 -2.90 9.42
C THR A 42 24.14 -4.34 8.98
N LEU A 43 24.01 -4.64 7.68
CA LEU A 43 24.31 -5.99 7.16
C LEU A 43 25.78 -6.37 7.37
N MET A 44 26.71 -5.43 7.19
CA MET A 44 28.13 -5.66 7.43
C MET A 44 28.41 -5.92 8.92
N GLU A 45 27.79 -5.16 9.81
CA GLU A 45 27.95 -5.31 11.26
C GLU A 45 27.35 -6.64 11.75
N ASP A 46 26.08 -6.91 11.46
CA ASP A 46 25.34 -8.03 12.05
C ASP A 46 25.63 -9.38 11.38
N LEU A 47 26.01 -9.38 10.10
CA LEU A 47 26.24 -10.61 9.34
C LEU A 47 27.71 -10.96 9.12
N ASP A 48 28.59 -9.95 8.96
CA ASP A 48 29.97 -10.19 8.55
C ASP A 48 31.00 -10.01 9.67
N SER A 49 30.81 -9.02 10.55
CA SER A 49 31.83 -8.69 11.56
C SER A 49 32.04 -9.80 12.61
N HIS A 50 31.01 -10.61 12.88
CA HIS A 50 31.03 -11.69 13.86
C HIS A 50 31.10 -13.10 13.24
N ARG A 51 31.39 -13.22 11.94
CA ARG A 51 31.41 -14.52 11.25
C ARG A 51 32.73 -15.27 11.49
N PRO A 52 32.72 -16.48 12.09
CA PRO A 52 33.90 -17.34 12.07
C PRO A 52 34.12 -17.89 10.66
N GLY A 53 35.29 -17.66 10.08
CA GLY A 53 35.69 -18.20 8.78
C GLY A 53 36.17 -17.16 7.75
N PRO A 54 36.34 -17.57 6.48
CA PRO A 54 36.79 -16.68 5.42
C PRO A 54 35.78 -15.55 5.18
N ARG A 55 36.28 -14.34 4.90
CA ARG A 55 35.44 -13.21 4.49
C ARG A 55 34.67 -13.57 3.22
N ARG A 56 33.46 -13.02 3.08
CA ARG A 56 32.71 -13.12 1.82
C ARG A 56 33.55 -12.54 0.69
N VAL A 57 33.56 -13.27 -0.44
CA VAL A 57 34.20 -12.80 -1.68
C VAL A 57 33.45 -11.60 -2.26
N LEU A 58 32.14 -11.57 -2.08
CA LEU A 58 31.25 -10.53 -2.59
C LEU A 58 30.70 -9.71 -1.41
N SER A 59 31.06 -8.44 -1.34
CA SER A 59 30.54 -7.50 -0.34
C SER A 59 29.05 -7.22 -0.57
N TRP A 60 28.35 -6.69 0.45
CA TRP A 60 26.95 -6.30 0.29
C TRP A 60 26.76 -5.20 -0.77
N GLU A 61 27.66 -4.20 -0.86
CA GLU A 61 27.63 -3.21 -1.97
C GLU A 61 27.73 -3.91 -3.33
N ALA A 62 28.65 -4.87 -3.49
CA ALA A 62 28.81 -5.60 -4.73
C ALA A 62 27.59 -6.49 -5.04
N TRP A 63 27.02 -7.15 -4.02
CA TRP A 63 25.82 -7.96 -4.16
C TRP A 63 24.62 -7.14 -4.64
N PHE A 64 24.30 -6.04 -3.96
CA PHE A 64 23.21 -5.16 -4.38
C PHE A 64 23.47 -4.55 -5.76
N THR A 65 24.72 -4.18 -6.07
CA THR A 65 25.07 -3.67 -7.41
C THR A 65 24.75 -4.70 -8.49
N VAL A 66 25.15 -5.96 -8.30
CA VAL A 66 24.88 -7.05 -9.26
C VAL A 66 23.38 -7.30 -9.39
N MET A 67 22.64 -7.34 -8.28
CA MET A 67 21.19 -7.57 -8.31
C MET A 67 20.45 -6.46 -9.04
N LEU A 68 20.73 -5.19 -8.71
CA LEU A 68 20.15 -4.03 -9.38
C LEU A 68 20.47 -4.03 -10.88
N LEU A 69 21.70 -4.39 -11.25
CA LEU A 69 22.12 -4.47 -12.63
C LEU A 69 21.42 -5.60 -13.40
N SER A 70 21.19 -6.73 -12.73
CA SER A 70 20.37 -7.83 -13.26
C SER A 70 18.93 -7.40 -13.52
N VAL A 71 18.32 -6.66 -12.60
CA VAL A 71 16.95 -6.11 -12.75
C VAL A 71 16.89 -5.16 -13.94
N MET A 72 17.83 -4.22 -14.01
CA MET A 72 17.91 -3.22 -15.10
C MET A 72 18.10 -3.89 -16.46
N HIS A 73 18.83 -5.00 -16.53
CA HIS A 73 19.03 -5.72 -17.79
C HIS A 73 17.86 -6.61 -18.18
N SER A 74 17.17 -7.21 -17.20
CA SER A 74 16.11 -8.19 -17.43
C SER A 74 14.72 -7.59 -17.52
N GLY A 75 14.60 -6.25 -17.57
CA GLY A 75 13.32 -5.55 -17.64
C GLY A 75 12.45 -5.76 -16.39
N GLY A 76 13.08 -5.86 -15.20
CA GLY A 76 12.36 -6.02 -13.92
C GLY A 76 12.39 -7.42 -13.32
N ALA A 77 12.73 -8.45 -14.11
CA ALA A 77 12.81 -9.82 -13.59
C ALA A 77 14.09 -10.05 -12.77
N VAL A 78 13.96 -10.61 -11.57
CA VAL A 78 15.09 -10.97 -10.70
C VAL A 78 15.25 -12.47 -10.66
N HIS A 79 16.18 -12.99 -11.47
CA HIS A 79 16.58 -14.39 -11.39
C HIS A 79 18.06 -14.48 -11.04
N MET A 80 18.43 -15.33 -10.09
CA MET A 80 19.83 -15.55 -9.70
C MET A 80 20.70 -15.98 -10.89
N THR A 81 20.11 -16.68 -11.87
CA THR A 81 20.77 -17.06 -13.12
C THR A 81 21.12 -15.83 -13.99
N LYS A 82 20.29 -14.78 -13.96
CA LYS A 82 20.56 -13.51 -14.63
C LYS A 82 21.62 -12.70 -13.91
N ALA A 83 21.64 -12.72 -12.58
CA ALA A 83 22.73 -12.14 -11.79
C ALA A 83 24.09 -12.78 -12.16
N GLN A 84 24.16 -14.10 -12.31
CA GLN A 84 25.38 -14.77 -12.80
C GLN A 84 25.78 -14.30 -14.21
N GLN A 85 24.83 -14.20 -15.14
CA GLN A 85 25.10 -13.72 -16.51
C GLN A 85 25.67 -12.29 -16.52
N VAL A 86 25.20 -11.43 -15.61
CA VAL A 86 25.73 -10.08 -15.41
C VAL A 86 27.17 -10.14 -14.91
N ILE A 87 27.48 -10.95 -13.88
CA ILE A 87 28.85 -11.09 -13.36
C ILE A 87 29.81 -11.58 -14.44
N ASP A 88 29.41 -12.59 -15.22
CA ASP A 88 30.20 -13.13 -16.32
C ASP A 88 30.49 -12.07 -17.40
N GLY A 89 29.59 -11.09 -17.56
CA GLY A 89 29.70 -9.99 -18.52
C GLY A 89 30.31 -8.69 -17.97
N LEU A 90 30.79 -8.66 -16.73
CA LEU A 90 31.50 -7.51 -16.18
C LEU A 90 32.89 -7.38 -16.78
N THR A 91 33.26 -6.16 -17.20
CA THR A 91 34.62 -5.85 -17.65
C THR A 91 35.62 -5.93 -16.49
N SER A 92 36.92 -6.03 -16.80
CA SER A 92 37.97 -6.04 -15.76
C SER A 92 37.95 -4.79 -14.88
N ASP A 93 37.64 -3.62 -15.43
CA ASP A 93 37.47 -2.39 -14.64
C ASP A 93 36.25 -2.47 -13.71
N GLN A 94 35.10 -2.96 -14.21
CA GLN A 94 33.90 -3.13 -13.39
C GLN A 94 34.14 -4.13 -12.26
N ARG A 95 34.80 -5.26 -12.54
CA ARG A 95 35.20 -6.26 -11.53
C ARG A 95 36.12 -5.65 -10.48
N ARG A 96 37.16 -4.90 -10.89
CA ARG A 96 38.02 -4.14 -9.97
C ARG A 96 37.23 -3.21 -9.07
N ARG A 97 36.31 -2.45 -9.66
CA ARG A 97 35.49 -1.49 -8.94
C ARG A 97 34.52 -2.13 -7.94
N LEU A 98 34.17 -3.41 -8.12
CA LEU A 98 33.42 -4.21 -7.16
C LEU A 98 34.29 -5.03 -6.19
N GLY A 99 35.62 -4.97 -6.31
CA GLY A 99 36.54 -5.79 -5.51
C GLY A 99 36.56 -7.26 -5.90
N LEU A 100 36.20 -7.60 -7.14
CA LEU A 100 36.08 -8.96 -7.67
C LEU A 100 37.27 -9.38 -8.55
N GLU A 101 38.44 -8.74 -8.40
CA GLU A 101 39.63 -9.12 -9.16
C GLU A 101 40.10 -10.52 -8.79
N GLY A 102 40.27 -11.39 -9.80
CA GLY A 102 40.70 -12.77 -9.59
C GLY A 102 39.64 -13.68 -8.95
N ALA A 103 38.45 -13.18 -8.63
CA ALA A 103 37.35 -13.98 -8.12
C ALA A 103 36.56 -14.62 -9.28
N ASP A 104 36.56 -15.95 -9.34
CA ASP A 104 35.65 -16.71 -10.19
C ASP A 104 34.38 -17.03 -9.39
N LEU A 105 33.39 -16.15 -9.50
CA LEU A 105 32.13 -16.29 -8.79
C LEU A 105 31.22 -17.29 -9.50
N ASN A 106 30.78 -18.31 -8.76
CA ASN A 106 29.76 -19.22 -9.22
C ASN A 106 28.37 -18.86 -8.67
N TYR A 107 27.34 -19.46 -9.27
CA TYR A 107 25.94 -19.23 -8.93
C TYR A 107 25.67 -19.40 -7.43
N GLY A 108 26.24 -20.43 -6.81
CA GLY A 108 26.05 -20.71 -5.38
C GLY A 108 26.62 -19.62 -4.47
N GLN A 109 27.66 -18.90 -4.88
CA GLN A 109 28.19 -17.78 -4.12
C GLN A 109 27.29 -16.53 -4.19
N ILE A 110 26.57 -16.35 -5.30
CA ILE A 110 25.58 -15.27 -5.45
C ILE A 110 24.32 -15.60 -4.63
N GLU A 111 23.82 -16.83 -4.77
CA GLU A 111 22.64 -17.36 -4.07
C GLU A 111 22.86 -17.37 -2.56
N SER A 112 24.05 -17.75 -2.09
CA SER A 112 24.40 -17.74 -0.67
C SER A 112 24.25 -16.34 -0.03
N GLY A 113 24.38 -15.26 -0.79
CA GLY A 113 24.10 -13.91 -0.30
C GLY A 113 22.63 -13.73 0.08
N LEU A 114 21.71 -14.18 -0.78
CA LEU A 114 20.27 -14.15 -0.51
C LEU A 114 19.89 -15.10 0.63
N GLU A 115 20.40 -16.33 0.62
CA GLU A 115 20.11 -17.32 1.66
C GLU A 115 20.53 -16.82 3.05
N VAL A 116 21.71 -16.20 3.16
CA VAL A 116 22.17 -15.66 4.44
C VAL A 116 21.32 -14.48 4.90
N LEU A 117 20.83 -13.65 3.98
CA LEU A 117 19.91 -12.56 4.31
C LEU A 117 18.59 -13.11 4.88
N VAL A 118 17.95 -14.03 4.15
CA VAL A 118 16.68 -14.65 4.54
C VAL A 118 16.81 -15.39 5.88
N GLN A 119 17.80 -16.28 6.01
CA GLN A 119 18.03 -17.04 7.24
C GLN A 119 18.35 -16.16 8.45
N ALA A 120 18.94 -14.98 8.24
CA ALA A 120 19.23 -14.07 9.34
C ALA A 120 18.00 -13.31 9.84
N MET A 121 16.98 -13.14 8.99
CA MET A 121 15.70 -12.51 9.33
C MET A 121 14.72 -13.48 10.01
N GLU A 122 14.97 -14.78 9.91
CA GLU A 122 14.14 -15.83 10.52
C GLU A 122 14.56 -16.16 11.96
N GLU A 123 13.56 -16.54 12.77
CA GLU A 123 13.81 -17.19 14.05
C GLU A 123 14.47 -18.55 13.85
N ARG A 124 15.43 -18.88 14.71
CA ARG A 124 16.12 -20.17 14.65
C ARG A 124 15.67 -21.05 15.80
N VAL A 125 15.23 -22.26 15.48
CA VAL A 125 14.87 -23.25 16.49
C VAL A 125 15.97 -24.31 16.57
N ASN A 126 16.51 -24.55 17.78
CA ASN A 126 17.34 -25.72 18.02
C ASN A 126 16.46 -26.97 17.99
N THR A 127 16.66 -27.83 16.99
CA THR A 127 15.81 -29.01 16.81
C THR A 127 16.01 -30.09 17.88
N GLU A 128 17.10 -30.03 18.64
CA GLU A 128 17.39 -30.99 19.72
C GLU A 128 16.87 -30.50 21.08
N THR A 129 17.04 -29.21 21.39
CA THR A 129 16.66 -28.65 22.70
C THR A 129 15.29 -27.95 22.68
N GLY A 130 14.78 -27.59 21.51
CA GLY A 130 13.57 -26.78 21.34
C GLY A 130 13.76 -25.29 21.63
N GLU A 131 14.98 -24.84 21.95
CA GLU A 131 15.26 -23.42 22.21
C GLU A 131 15.04 -22.59 20.95
N VAL A 132 14.33 -21.46 21.10
CA VAL A 132 14.08 -20.48 20.04
C VAL A 132 15.02 -19.30 20.22
N TYR A 133 15.82 -19.02 19.19
CA TYR A 133 16.67 -17.84 19.11
C TYR A 133 16.03 -16.80 18.20
N ALA A 134 16.01 -15.56 18.68
CA ALA A 134 15.55 -14.42 17.90
C ALA A 134 16.34 -14.26 16.59
N PRO A 135 15.76 -13.59 15.57
CA PRO A 135 16.46 -13.29 14.33
C PRO A 135 17.76 -12.53 14.57
N ARG A 136 18.77 -12.82 13.75
CA ARG A 136 20.05 -12.10 13.76
C ARG A 136 19.90 -10.70 13.18
N LEU A 137 19.03 -10.53 12.19
CA LEU A 137 18.64 -9.27 11.62
C LEU A 137 17.20 -8.95 11.99
N ARG A 138 17.00 -7.79 12.60
CA ARG A 138 15.67 -7.25 12.89
C ARG A 138 15.19 -6.36 11.74
N LEU A 139 15.30 -6.90 10.53
CA LEU A 139 14.82 -6.26 9.29
C LEU A 139 13.72 -7.13 8.70
N THR A 140 12.80 -6.47 8.01
CA THR A 140 11.71 -7.07 7.23
C THR A 140 12.00 -6.92 5.74
N ALA A 141 11.28 -7.66 4.90
CA ALA A 141 11.33 -7.46 3.44
C ALA A 141 10.96 -6.01 3.07
N GLY A 142 10.03 -5.40 3.81
CA GLY A 142 9.70 -3.98 3.71
C GLY A 142 10.89 -3.08 3.99
N ASP A 143 11.68 -3.31 5.04
CA ASP A 143 12.88 -2.50 5.35
C ASP A 143 13.88 -2.51 4.19
N ILE A 144 14.17 -3.69 3.65
CA ILE A 144 15.09 -3.87 2.53
C ILE A 144 14.55 -3.18 1.26
N GLY A 145 13.28 -3.41 0.94
CA GLY A 145 12.63 -2.81 -0.22
C GLY A 145 12.61 -1.28 -0.16
N ASN A 146 12.29 -0.71 1.02
CA ASN A 146 12.29 0.74 1.21
C ASN A 146 13.69 1.34 1.12
N SER A 147 14.71 0.68 1.69
CA SER A 147 16.10 1.12 1.57
C SER A 147 16.54 1.22 0.11
N ILE A 148 16.16 0.23 -0.72
CA ILE A 148 16.41 0.25 -2.16
C ILE A 148 15.64 1.37 -2.85
N ILE A 149 14.31 1.47 -2.63
CA ILE A 149 13.46 2.50 -3.25
C ILE A 149 14.00 3.90 -2.93
N GLN A 150 14.26 4.20 -1.67
CA GLN A 150 14.68 5.51 -1.20
C GLN A 150 16.10 5.85 -1.70
N ALA A 151 16.98 4.86 -1.85
CA ALA A 151 18.29 5.04 -2.48
C ALA A 151 18.21 5.49 -3.95
N THR A 152 17.08 5.23 -4.64
CA THR A 152 16.86 5.70 -6.02
C THR A 152 16.37 7.14 -6.11
N LEU A 153 15.83 7.71 -5.02
CA LEU A 153 15.20 9.02 -5.04
C LEU A 153 16.25 10.15 -4.99
N PRO A 154 16.14 11.20 -5.82
CA PRO A 154 16.99 12.39 -5.69
C PRO A 154 16.71 13.14 -4.37
N SER A 155 17.76 13.65 -3.71
CA SER A 155 17.63 14.44 -2.49
C SER A 155 16.81 15.72 -2.69
N GLU A 156 16.87 16.30 -3.89
CA GLU A 156 16.26 17.57 -4.27
C GLU A 156 14.80 17.41 -4.74
N LEU A 157 14.27 16.18 -4.78
CA LEU A 157 12.90 15.92 -5.25
C LEU A 157 11.88 16.61 -4.34
N PRO A 158 11.13 17.63 -4.79
CA PRO A 158 10.20 18.34 -3.91
C PRO A 158 9.09 17.41 -3.41
N PHE A 159 8.67 17.63 -2.16
CA PHE A 159 7.54 16.95 -1.55
C PHE A 159 6.53 17.97 -1.01
N TYR A 160 5.25 17.80 -1.36
CA TYR A 160 4.19 18.76 -1.03
C TYR A 160 3.24 18.28 0.06
N GLY A 161 3.73 17.41 0.95
CA GLY A 161 2.98 16.95 2.12
C GLY A 161 1.98 15.83 1.86
N GLU A 162 1.80 15.36 0.62
CA GLU A 162 0.84 14.32 0.29
C GLU A 162 1.45 13.14 -0.47
N CYS A 163 0.98 11.93 -0.14
CA CYS A 163 1.14 10.76 -0.99
C CYS A 163 -0.21 10.08 -1.30
N ALA A 164 -0.24 9.34 -2.40
CA ALA A 164 -1.31 8.41 -2.72
C ALA A 164 -0.85 6.98 -2.40
N ILE A 165 -1.71 6.20 -1.76
CA ILE A 165 -1.42 4.81 -1.38
C ILE A 165 -2.41 3.91 -2.09
N ASP A 166 -1.88 2.88 -2.72
CA ASP A 166 -2.66 1.81 -3.33
C ASP A 166 -1.92 0.48 -3.18
N SER A 167 -2.66 -0.62 -3.19
CA SER A 167 -2.09 -1.96 -3.20
C SER A 167 -2.24 -2.59 -4.58
N THR A 168 -1.21 -3.31 -5.02
CA THR A 168 -1.29 -4.14 -6.22
C THR A 168 -1.03 -5.61 -5.87
N ASP A 169 -1.67 -6.50 -6.62
CA ASP A 169 -1.54 -7.93 -6.45
C ASP A 169 -0.18 -8.37 -6.99
N TYR A 170 0.65 -8.98 -6.15
CA TYR A 170 1.95 -9.52 -6.53
C TYR A 170 1.95 -11.04 -6.39
N GLU A 171 1.83 -11.75 -7.51
CA GLU A 171 1.72 -13.21 -7.52
C GLU A 171 3.04 -13.89 -7.18
N SER A 172 2.96 -14.98 -6.41
CA SER A 172 4.14 -15.81 -6.15
C SER A 172 4.47 -16.66 -7.37
N ASP A 173 5.77 -16.83 -7.67
CA ASP A 173 6.25 -17.80 -8.66
C ASP A 173 5.91 -19.25 -8.25
N ALA A 174 5.61 -19.49 -6.97
CA ALA A 174 5.18 -20.80 -6.50
C ALA A 174 3.73 -21.07 -6.89
N ALA A 175 3.52 -21.91 -7.90
CA ALA A 175 2.20 -22.32 -8.33
C ALA A 175 1.34 -22.82 -7.17
N ARG A 176 0.10 -22.32 -7.09
CA ARG A 176 -0.93 -22.78 -6.15
C ARG A 176 -1.20 -24.28 -6.35
N ARG A 177 -1.13 -25.05 -5.26
CA ARG A 177 -1.22 -26.53 -5.28
C ARG A 177 -2.54 -27.08 -4.73
N SER A 178 -3.37 -26.22 -4.16
CA SER A 178 -4.71 -26.58 -3.68
C SER A 178 -5.74 -26.60 -4.81
N ARG A 179 -6.77 -27.44 -4.70
CA ARG A 179 -7.85 -27.50 -5.71
C ARG A 179 -8.68 -26.20 -5.68
N ALA A 180 -9.25 -25.83 -6.82
CA ALA A 180 -10.18 -24.69 -6.95
C ALA A 180 -11.44 -24.81 -6.07
N SER A 181 -11.81 -26.03 -5.66
CA SER A 181 -12.93 -26.25 -4.71
C SER A 181 -12.63 -25.79 -3.28
N LEU A 182 -11.39 -25.41 -2.97
CA LEU A 182 -10.95 -24.82 -1.71
C LEU A 182 -10.69 -23.31 -1.85
N ASN A 183 -11.38 -22.66 -2.80
CA ASN A 183 -11.34 -21.22 -3.03
C ASN A 183 -12.11 -20.48 -1.94
N ALA A 184 -11.60 -20.52 -0.71
CA ALA A 184 -11.96 -19.56 0.33
C ALA A 184 -10.73 -18.75 0.67
N VAL A 185 -10.84 -17.44 0.52
CA VAL A 185 -9.84 -16.51 1.05
C VAL A 185 -9.93 -16.62 2.56
N ASP A 186 -8.91 -17.20 3.19
CA ASP A 186 -8.72 -17.15 4.64
C ASP A 186 -8.17 -15.76 4.98
N ALA A 187 -9.04 -14.77 4.82
CA ALA A 187 -8.74 -13.37 5.14
C ALA A 187 -8.41 -13.29 6.63
N SER A 188 -7.43 -12.46 6.99
CA SER A 188 -7.11 -12.26 8.42
C SER A 188 -8.38 -11.92 9.20
N ALA A 189 -8.49 -12.37 10.46
CA ALA A 189 -9.70 -12.17 11.28
C ALA A 189 -10.16 -10.70 11.36
N ASP A 190 -9.22 -9.77 11.19
CA ASP A 190 -9.42 -8.33 11.26
C ASP A 190 -9.68 -7.66 9.89
N ASP A 191 -9.76 -8.43 8.79
CA ASP A 191 -10.15 -7.91 7.47
C ASP A 191 -11.68 -7.76 7.42
N GLU A 192 -12.13 -6.51 7.48
CA GLU A 192 -13.53 -6.09 7.31
C GLU A 192 -13.85 -5.70 5.85
N SER A 193 -13.09 -6.20 4.87
CA SER A 193 -13.43 -6.00 3.46
C SER A 193 -14.89 -6.40 3.18
N PRO A 194 -15.70 -5.54 2.54
CA PRO A 194 -17.15 -5.76 2.38
C PRO A 194 -17.51 -6.87 1.39
N GLU A 195 -16.53 -7.55 0.79
CA GLU A 195 -16.73 -8.68 -0.11
C GLU A 195 -16.53 -10.04 0.60
N LYS A 196 -16.98 -10.16 1.86
CA LYS A 196 -17.17 -11.46 2.55
C LYS A 196 -18.33 -12.23 1.91
N THR A 197 -18.14 -12.72 0.69
CA THR A 197 -19.08 -13.64 0.05
C THR A 197 -18.33 -14.75 -0.68
N VAL A 198 -17.80 -15.71 0.08
CA VAL A 198 -17.91 -17.15 -0.22
C VAL A 198 -17.83 -17.85 1.13
N ASP A 199 -18.82 -18.69 1.45
CA ASP A 199 -18.77 -19.58 2.62
C ASP A 199 -17.42 -20.30 2.66
N THR A 200 -16.65 -20.11 3.74
CA THR A 200 -15.46 -20.91 4.01
C THR A 200 -15.86 -22.38 3.99
N PRO A 201 -15.35 -23.25 3.10
CA PRO A 201 -15.64 -24.66 3.20
C PRO A 201 -15.00 -25.14 4.51
N VAL A 202 -15.87 -25.42 5.47
CA VAL A 202 -15.60 -26.09 6.73
C VAL A 202 -14.99 -27.45 6.41
N ALA A 203 -13.66 -27.55 6.36
CA ALA A 203 -12.97 -28.83 6.26
C ALA A 203 -11.48 -28.74 6.66
N VAL A 204 -11.15 -28.09 7.77
CA VAL A 204 -9.88 -28.36 8.48
C VAL A 204 -10.18 -28.60 9.95
N THR A 205 -10.81 -29.73 10.24
CA THR A 205 -10.91 -30.29 11.60
C THR A 205 -9.66 -31.15 11.87
N ASP A 206 -8.97 -30.87 12.98
CA ASP A 206 -7.89 -31.67 13.56
C ASP A 206 -6.74 -32.09 12.61
N GLY A 207 -6.23 -31.15 11.80
CA GLY A 207 -5.00 -31.38 11.01
C GLY A 207 -5.12 -32.49 9.96
N ARG A 208 -6.32 -33.00 9.68
CA ARG A 208 -6.59 -34.01 8.65
C ARG A 208 -7.39 -33.41 7.51
N VAL A 209 -6.70 -33.05 6.44
CA VAL A 209 -7.32 -32.68 5.16
C VAL A 209 -8.02 -33.91 4.58
N SER A 210 -9.31 -33.78 4.24
CA SER A 210 -10.10 -34.83 3.59
C SER A 210 -9.48 -35.27 2.25
N ARG A 211 -8.78 -36.42 2.29
CA ARG A 211 -8.40 -37.39 1.23
C ARG A 211 -7.95 -36.92 -0.18
N THR A 212 -7.78 -35.63 -0.48
CA THR A 212 -7.73 -35.18 -1.89
C THR A 212 -6.66 -34.11 -2.16
N SER A 213 -5.43 -34.33 -1.68
CA SER A 213 -4.27 -33.49 -1.97
C SER A 213 -3.46 -34.00 -3.17
N VAL A 214 -3.03 -33.10 -4.06
CA VAL A 214 -2.12 -33.45 -5.17
C VAL A 214 -0.75 -33.86 -4.60
N ARG A 215 -0.39 -35.13 -4.76
CA ARG A 215 0.92 -35.69 -4.37
C ARG A 215 1.93 -35.43 -5.49
N ARG A 216 2.98 -34.63 -5.27
CA ARG A 216 4.22 -34.74 -6.08
C ARG A 216 5.49 -34.45 -5.26
N THR A 217 6.51 -35.21 -5.61
CA THR A 217 7.76 -35.48 -4.89
C THR A 217 8.91 -34.55 -5.29
N ARG A 218 9.69 -34.11 -4.31
CA ARG A 218 11.15 -33.97 -4.42
C ARG A 218 11.75 -34.24 -3.04
N GLY A 219 12.57 -35.29 -2.89
CA GLY A 219 13.38 -35.51 -1.67
C GLY A 219 12.68 -36.10 -0.43
N GLY A 220 11.68 -36.97 -0.59
CA GLY A 220 11.27 -37.89 0.49
C GLY A 220 10.22 -37.39 1.51
N ARG A 221 9.84 -36.11 1.52
CA ARG A 221 8.75 -35.60 2.38
C ARG A 221 7.52 -35.25 1.53
N ILE A 222 6.43 -35.99 1.70
CA ILE A 222 5.14 -35.67 1.04
C ILE A 222 4.53 -34.48 1.77
N VAL A 223 4.54 -33.31 1.13
CA VAL A 223 3.86 -32.11 1.64
C VAL A 223 2.49 -32.04 0.97
N THR A 224 1.44 -32.12 1.78
CA THR A 224 0.04 -32.02 1.38
C THR A 224 -0.44 -30.59 1.59
N PHE A 225 -1.10 -30.02 0.58
CA PHE A 225 -1.72 -28.69 0.65
C PHE A 225 -3.26 -28.80 0.72
N PRO A 226 -3.95 -27.85 1.40
CA PRO A 226 -3.39 -26.71 2.13
C PRO A 226 -2.72 -27.12 3.46
N GLN A 227 -1.80 -26.27 3.96
CA GLN A 227 -1.22 -26.39 5.30
C GLN A 227 -1.72 -25.25 6.18
N ARG A 228 -1.88 -25.48 7.49
CA ARG A 228 -2.21 -24.42 8.45
C ARG A 228 -0.94 -23.70 8.90
N ARG A 229 -0.89 -22.38 8.71
CA ARG A 229 0.20 -21.50 9.14
C ARG A 229 0.08 -21.18 10.64
N ALA A 230 1.14 -20.58 11.19
CA ALA A 230 1.18 -20.15 12.58
C ALA A 230 0.13 -19.07 12.91
N ASP A 231 -0.19 -18.20 11.94
CA ASP A 231 -1.25 -17.18 12.03
C ASP A 231 -2.67 -17.76 11.88
N GLY A 232 -2.79 -19.09 11.73
CA GLY A 232 -4.03 -19.81 11.54
C GLY A 232 -4.56 -19.84 10.11
N ARG A 233 -3.94 -19.11 9.18
CA ARG A 233 -4.34 -19.03 7.77
C ARG A 233 -3.86 -20.24 6.98
N LEU A 234 -4.43 -20.46 5.79
CA LEU A 234 -4.05 -21.56 4.90
C LEU A 234 -2.92 -21.18 3.93
N GLN A 235 -1.90 -22.02 3.89
CA GLN A 235 -0.84 -22.02 2.87
C GLN A 235 -1.25 -22.95 1.72
N HIS A 236 -1.25 -22.42 0.50
CA HIS A 236 -1.70 -23.15 -0.70
C HIS A 236 -0.59 -23.47 -1.71
N SER A 237 0.63 -22.95 -1.53
CA SER A 237 1.77 -23.13 -2.45
C SER A 237 3.05 -23.51 -1.69
N LEU A 238 4.14 -23.77 -2.43
CA LEU A 238 5.45 -24.03 -1.81
C LEU A 238 6.08 -22.79 -1.18
N ASP A 239 5.62 -21.61 -1.57
CA ASP A 239 6.04 -20.38 -0.95
C ASP A 239 5.35 -20.29 0.43
N PRO A 240 6.10 -20.33 1.54
CA PRO A 240 5.54 -20.32 2.89
C PRO A 240 4.92 -18.97 3.28
N ASP A 241 5.24 -17.89 2.55
CA ASP A 241 4.80 -16.53 2.83
C ASP A 241 3.66 -16.07 1.92
N ALA A 242 3.45 -16.75 0.79
CA ALA A 242 2.34 -16.49 -0.12
C ALA A 242 1.01 -17.10 0.38
N THR A 243 -0.02 -16.25 0.43
CA THR A 243 -1.39 -16.66 0.77
C THR A 243 -2.37 -16.30 -0.33
N ASP A 244 -3.60 -16.79 -0.23
CA ASP A 244 -4.65 -16.47 -1.19
C ASP A 244 -5.25 -15.10 -0.86
N GLY A 245 -5.32 -14.23 -1.87
CA GLY A 245 -5.99 -12.93 -1.83
C GLY A 245 -7.05 -12.80 -2.91
N TYR A 246 -7.86 -11.76 -2.81
CA TYR A 246 -8.98 -11.53 -3.72
C TYR A 246 -8.70 -10.41 -4.71
N ARG A 247 -8.83 -10.71 -6.01
CA ARG A 247 -8.72 -9.75 -7.10
C ARG A 247 -10.11 -9.29 -7.53
N SER A 248 -10.37 -7.99 -7.36
CA SER A 248 -11.63 -7.39 -7.85
C SER A 248 -11.69 -7.45 -9.37
N GLY A 249 -12.79 -7.96 -9.94
CA GLY A 249 -13.02 -7.94 -11.38
C GLY A 249 -13.10 -6.50 -11.90
N LYS A 250 -12.19 -6.13 -12.80
CA LYS A 250 -12.19 -4.87 -13.55
C LYS A 250 -12.22 -5.17 -15.05
N GLN A 251 -12.85 -4.29 -15.84
CA GLN A 251 -12.87 -4.35 -17.31
C GLN A 251 -13.24 -5.74 -17.89
N MET A 252 -14.45 -6.23 -17.59
CA MET A 252 -14.98 -7.51 -18.09
C MET A 252 -14.27 -8.79 -17.58
N ASN A 253 -13.21 -8.67 -16.77
CA ASN A 253 -12.61 -9.83 -16.10
C ASN A 253 -13.44 -10.24 -14.88
N HIS A 254 -13.57 -11.55 -14.69
CA HIS A 254 -14.22 -12.11 -13.51
C HIS A 254 -13.38 -11.85 -12.26
N LYS A 255 -14.08 -11.75 -11.12
CA LYS A 255 -13.48 -11.79 -9.79
C LYS A 255 -12.75 -13.12 -9.63
N ASP A 256 -11.50 -13.09 -9.17
CA ASP A 256 -10.66 -14.28 -9.05
C ASP A 256 -9.78 -14.25 -7.79
N ILE A 257 -9.26 -15.41 -7.40
CA ILE A 257 -8.32 -15.56 -6.30
C ILE A 257 -6.92 -15.69 -6.86
N PHE A 258 -5.97 -14.96 -6.29
CA PHE A 258 -4.55 -15.09 -6.60
C PHE A 258 -3.78 -15.60 -5.37
N ASN A 259 -2.69 -16.33 -5.59
CA ASN A 259 -1.78 -16.74 -4.51
C ASN A 259 -0.51 -15.89 -4.57
N GLY A 260 -0.21 -15.16 -3.49
CA GLY A 260 0.92 -14.25 -3.47
C GLY A 260 0.83 -13.24 -2.32
N TYR A 261 1.05 -11.98 -2.68
CA TYR A 261 1.24 -10.85 -1.78
C TYR A 261 0.39 -9.64 -2.21
N ASP A 262 -0.05 -8.85 -1.23
CA ASP A 262 -0.49 -7.47 -1.47
C ASP A 262 0.75 -6.56 -1.33
N ASN A 263 1.15 -5.90 -2.42
CA ASN A 263 2.22 -4.92 -2.41
C ASN A 263 1.63 -3.51 -2.32
N HIS A 264 1.72 -2.90 -1.14
CA HIS A 264 1.25 -1.55 -0.86
C HIS A 264 2.33 -0.55 -1.22
N ILE A 265 2.03 0.43 -2.07
CA ILE A 265 3.01 1.41 -2.55
C ILE A 265 2.48 2.82 -2.27
N ALA A 266 3.37 3.70 -1.82
CA ALA A 266 3.09 5.11 -1.63
C ALA A 266 3.79 5.92 -2.72
N CYS A 267 3.06 6.72 -3.49
CA CYS A 267 3.62 7.64 -4.48
C CYS A 267 3.39 9.09 -4.07
N ALA A 268 4.40 9.94 -4.24
CA ALA A 268 4.24 11.38 -3.99
C ALA A 268 3.15 11.96 -4.91
N THR A 269 2.33 12.87 -4.37
CA THR A 269 1.38 13.63 -5.18
C THR A 269 1.69 15.11 -5.12
N SER A 270 1.15 15.84 -6.09
CA SER A 270 1.29 17.29 -6.18
C SER A 270 0.60 18.05 -5.06
N GLY A 271 -0.16 17.40 -4.18
CA GLY A 271 -0.84 18.13 -3.13
C GLY A 271 -1.85 19.13 -3.72
N ASP A 272 -2.04 20.22 -2.97
CA ASP A 272 -2.72 21.43 -3.45
C ASP A 272 -1.79 22.36 -4.25
N SER A 273 -0.50 22.01 -4.37
CA SER A 273 0.49 22.86 -5.03
C SER A 273 0.22 23.03 -6.53
N GLY A 274 -0.43 22.04 -7.15
CA GLY A 274 -0.71 22.04 -8.58
C GLY A 274 0.51 21.79 -9.47
N HIS A 275 1.70 21.53 -8.89
CA HIS A 275 2.89 21.18 -9.65
C HIS A 275 2.83 19.75 -10.19
N ALA A 276 3.23 19.51 -11.43
CA ALA A 276 3.37 18.14 -11.92
C ALA A 276 4.54 17.45 -11.21
N LEU A 277 4.28 16.28 -10.62
CA LEU A 277 5.31 15.41 -10.06
C LEU A 277 5.36 14.10 -10.85
N PRO A 278 6.56 13.53 -11.07
CA PRO A 278 6.66 12.17 -11.58
C PRO A 278 6.06 11.19 -10.57
N ALA A 279 5.41 10.13 -11.07
CA ALA A 279 4.93 9.04 -10.23
C ALA A 279 6.14 8.21 -9.74
N LEU A 280 6.73 8.62 -8.62
CA LEU A 280 7.83 7.92 -7.97
C LEU A 280 7.35 7.32 -6.66
N ALA A 281 7.68 6.05 -6.45
CA ALA A 281 7.46 5.37 -5.18
C ALA A 281 8.34 6.01 -4.09
N LEU A 282 7.72 6.41 -2.98
CA LEU A 282 8.37 6.87 -1.76
C LEU A 282 8.70 5.70 -0.82
N GLY A 283 7.95 4.61 -0.95
CA GLY A 283 8.11 3.43 -0.12
C GLY A 283 7.11 2.33 -0.49
N MET A 284 7.30 1.17 0.12
CA MET A 284 6.44 0.00 -0.06
C MET A 284 6.20 -0.74 1.25
N GLU A 285 5.12 -1.52 1.32
CA GLU A 285 4.91 -2.54 2.34
C GLU A 285 4.39 -3.80 1.66
N LEU A 286 5.12 -4.91 1.80
CA LEU A 286 4.74 -6.18 1.22
C LEU A 286 4.12 -7.05 2.31
N THR A 287 2.89 -7.50 2.10
CA THR A 287 2.22 -8.43 3.02
C THR A 287 1.67 -9.62 2.26
N SER A 288 1.53 -10.76 2.94
CA SER A 288 0.88 -11.93 2.34
C SER A 288 -0.55 -11.57 1.87
N ALA A 289 -0.97 -12.00 0.69
CA ALA A 289 -2.23 -11.53 0.10
C ALA A 289 -3.44 -11.85 1.00
N GLY A 290 -4.40 -10.93 1.13
CA GLY A 290 -5.53 -11.07 2.06
C GLY A 290 -5.19 -10.75 3.52
N SER A 291 -4.04 -10.10 3.75
CA SER A 291 -3.74 -9.45 5.02
C SER A 291 -4.55 -8.16 5.18
N ASN A 292 -4.67 -7.66 6.41
CA ASN A 292 -5.37 -6.42 6.70
C ASN A 292 -4.68 -5.22 6.01
N LYS A 293 -5.36 -4.65 4.99
CA LYS A 293 -4.85 -3.51 4.22
C LYS A 293 -4.63 -2.26 5.06
N ALA A 294 -5.47 -2.01 6.07
CA ALA A 294 -5.30 -0.86 6.95
C ALA A 294 -4.00 -0.96 7.77
N ALA A 295 -3.70 -2.14 8.32
CA ALA A 295 -2.45 -2.37 9.05
C ALA A 295 -1.22 -2.17 8.16
N ALA A 296 -1.24 -2.74 6.95
CA ALA A 296 -0.16 -2.57 5.97
C ALA A 296 0.01 -1.11 5.51
N GLY A 297 -1.10 -0.41 5.27
CA GLY A 297 -1.08 1.01 4.92
C GLY A 297 -0.52 1.90 6.03
N LEU A 298 -0.82 1.60 7.31
CA LEU A 298 -0.25 2.33 8.45
C LEU A 298 1.25 2.08 8.59
N ALA A 299 1.70 0.83 8.42
CA ALA A 299 3.12 0.51 8.41
C ALA A 299 3.87 1.27 7.29
N LEU A 300 3.29 1.31 6.09
CA LEU A 300 3.81 2.09 4.97
C LEU A 300 3.87 3.60 5.29
N ILE A 301 2.83 4.17 5.90
CA ILE A 301 2.82 5.57 6.33
C ILE A 301 3.94 5.87 7.32
N ASP A 302 4.18 4.98 8.29
CA ASP A 302 5.23 5.16 9.30
C ASP A 302 6.63 5.12 8.67
N ARG A 303 6.86 4.22 7.70
CA ARG A 303 8.11 4.14 6.92
C ARG A 303 8.36 5.39 6.09
N VAL A 304 7.36 5.81 5.30
CA VAL A 304 7.45 7.01 4.46
C VAL A 304 7.64 8.25 5.34
N SER A 305 6.94 8.35 6.47
CA SER A 305 7.11 9.45 7.41
C SER A 305 8.52 9.50 8.01
N THR A 306 9.10 8.34 8.32
CA THR A 306 10.47 8.25 8.82
C THR A 306 11.47 8.74 7.78
N TYR A 307 11.33 8.29 6.53
CA TYR A 307 12.16 8.76 5.42
C TYR A 307 12.03 10.27 5.19
N LEU A 308 10.81 10.80 5.11
CA LEU A 308 10.56 12.23 4.89
C LEU A 308 11.17 13.10 6.01
N LYS A 309 11.12 12.64 7.26
CA LYS A 309 11.78 13.34 8.38
C LYS A 309 13.29 13.50 8.18
N THR A 310 13.97 12.51 7.59
CA THR A 310 15.42 12.62 7.29
C THR A 310 15.74 13.74 6.28
N ARG A 311 14.73 14.15 5.50
CA ARG A 311 14.81 15.21 4.49
C ARG A 311 14.28 16.55 4.99
N GLY A 312 13.77 16.61 6.21
CA GLY A 312 13.09 17.79 6.76
C GLY A 312 11.65 17.97 6.25
N ASP A 313 11.09 16.97 5.57
CA ASP A 313 9.73 16.96 5.05
C ASP A 313 8.74 16.32 6.05
N VAL A 314 7.45 16.64 5.88
CA VAL A 314 6.37 16.11 6.73
C VAL A 314 5.19 15.64 5.88
N LEU A 315 4.76 14.40 6.09
CA LEU A 315 3.51 13.88 5.53
C LEU A 315 2.31 14.44 6.30
N THR A 316 1.41 15.13 5.60
CA THR A 316 0.24 15.81 6.18
C THR A 316 -1.08 15.28 5.64
N SER A 317 -1.10 14.70 4.45
CA SER A 317 -2.27 14.01 3.91
C SER A 317 -1.96 12.75 3.12
N VAL A 318 -2.94 11.86 3.05
CA VAL A 318 -2.90 10.64 2.21
C VAL A 318 -4.14 10.55 1.34
N CYS A 319 -3.96 10.12 0.09
CA CYS A 319 -5.07 9.79 -0.82
C CYS A 319 -5.15 8.27 -0.94
N VAL A 320 -6.25 7.67 -0.50
CA VAL A 320 -6.38 6.21 -0.39
C VAL A 320 -7.65 5.69 -1.03
N ASP A 321 -7.60 4.43 -1.43
CA ASP A 321 -8.77 3.73 -1.96
C ASP A 321 -9.74 3.30 -0.84
N ARG A 322 -10.78 2.55 -1.23
CA ARG A 322 -11.77 2.03 -0.29
C ARG A 322 -11.26 0.83 0.52
N GLY A 323 -10.26 0.10 0.04
CA GLY A 323 -9.64 -1.00 0.77
C GLY A 323 -9.07 -0.57 2.12
N TYR A 324 -8.56 0.66 2.23
CA TYR A 324 -8.12 1.24 3.50
C TYR A 324 -9.26 1.96 4.23
N SER A 325 -9.94 2.89 3.55
CA SER A 325 -10.85 3.83 4.20
C SER A 325 -12.14 3.22 4.76
N MET A 326 -12.53 2.03 4.30
CA MET A 326 -13.70 1.31 4.83
C MET A 326 -13.41 0.48 6.08
N ALA A 327 -12.15 0.35 6.50
CA ALA A 327 -11.79 -0.32 7.74
C ALA A 327 -12.48 0.35 8.94
N ALA A 328 -12.64 -0.41 10.03
CA ALA A 328 -13.12 0.12 11.30
C ALA A 328 -12.35 1.40 11.69
N HIS A 329 -13.04 2.34 12.32
CA HIS A 329 -12.50 3.67 12.63
C HIS A 329 -11.21 3.57 13.45
N GLU A 330 -11.22 2.70 14.45
CA GLU A 330 -10.11 2.34 15.33
C GLU A 330 -8.92 1.72 14.59
N ASN A 331 -9.13 1.05 13.46
CA ASN A 331 -8.08 0.34 12.71
C ASN A 331 -7.39 1.21 11.66
N TRP A 332 -7.95 2.36 11.29
CA TRP A 332 -7.41 3.22 10.23
C TRP A 332 -7.49 4.70 10.57
N ALA A 333 -8.70 5.27 10.56
CA ALA A 333 -8.87 6.72 10.60
C ALA A 333 -8.44 7.33 11.93
N GLN A 334 -8.66 6.64 13.05
CA GLN A 334 -8.17 7.08 14.36
C GLN A 334 -6.63 7.21 14.35
N HIS A 335 -5.94 6.23 13.79
CA HIS A 335 -4.48 6.24 13.69
C HIS A 335 -3.92 7.35 12.80
N LEU A 336 -4.65 7.75 11.75
CA LEU A 336 -4.29 8.94 10.95
C LEU A 336 -4.48 10.22 11.76
N ILE A 337 -5.59 10.35 12.51
CA ILE A 337 -5.86 11.51 13.37
C ILE A 337 -4.78 11.66 14.44
N GLU A 338 -4.36 10.57 15.07
CA GLU A 338 -3.28 10.55 16.07
C GLU A 338 -1.92 11.01 15.49
N ARG A 339 -1.68 10.72 14.21
CA ARG A 339 -0.49 11.17 13.46
C ARG A 339 -0.61 12.59 12.91
N GLY A 340 -1.77 13.24 13.04
CA GLY A 340 -2.04 14.55 12.44
C GLY A 340 -2.15 14.50 10.91
N ILE A 341 -2.41 13.32 10.34
CA ILE A 341 -2.52 13.10 8.90
C ILE A 341 -4.00 13.14 8.51
N SER A 342 -4.32 13.93 7.49
CA SER A 342 -5.65 13.95 6.88
C SER A 342 -5.77 12.89 5.78
N GLN A 343 -6.98 12.40 5.50
CA GLN A 343 -7.20 11.50 4.37
C GLN A 343 -8.16 12.08 3.34
N HIS A 344 -7.92 11.72 2.08
CA HIS A 344 -8.82 11.92 0.95
C HIS A 344 -9.22 10.55 0.42
N HIS A 345 -10.52 10.26 0.42
CA HIS A 345 -11.02 8.94 0.03
C HIS A 345 -12.42 9.05 -0.55
N ASP A 346 -12.82 7.97 -1.22
CA ASP A 346 -14.17 7.79 -1.73
C ASP A 346 -15.05 7.04 -0.75
N LEU A 347 -16.29 7.49 -0.59
CA LEU A 347 -17.25 6.88 0.32
C LEU A 347 -17.96 5.69 -0.33
N GLY A 348 -18.15 4.62 0.44
CA GLY A 348 -18.98 3.47 0.09
C GLY A 348 -20.47 3.82 -0.03
N ALA A 349 -21.27 2.92 -0.61
CA ALA A 349 -22.71 3.15 -0.76
C ALA A 349 -23.45 3.20 0.59
N SER A 350 -23.02 2.38 1.55
CA SER A 350 -23.57 2.34 2.92
C SER A 350 -23.18 3.56 3.75
N GLU A 351 -22.12 4.26 3.40
CA GLU A 351 -21.53 5.37 4.17
C GLU A 351 -22.12 6.74 3.80
N LYS A 352 -22.90 6.79 2.71
CA LYS A 352 -23.61 7.99 2.21
C LYS A 352 -24.96 8.20 2.88
N ARG A 353 -25.19 7.53 4.01
CA ARG A 353 -26.47 7.58 4.72
C ARG A 353 -26.62 8.91 5.44
N LEU A 354 -27.88 9.35 5.51
CA LEU A 354 -28.27 10.45 6.36
C LEU A 354 -28.36 9.94 7.79
N GLU A 355 -27.50 10.43 8.67
CA GLU A 355 -27.51 10.11 10.09
C GLU A 355 -27.90 11.36 10.89
N PRO A 356 -28.89 11.28 11.79
CA PRO A 356 -29.17 12.39 12.69
C PRO A 356 -27.96 12.61 13.61
N ALA A 357 -27.62 13.87 13.87
CA ALA A 357 -26.66 14.21 14.92
C ALA A 357 -27.36 14.21 16.29
N ASP A 358 -26.56 14.13 17.36
CA ASP A 358 -27.04 14.21 18.74
C ASP A 358 -27.72 15.55 19.06
N ARG A 359 -27.45 16.57 18.23
CA ARG A 359 -28.05 17.90 18.32
C ARG A 359 -29.17 18.09 17.28
N PRO A 360 -30.40 18.43 17.71
CA PRO A 360 -31.50 18.73 16.79
C PRO A 360 -31.14 19.79 15.75
N GLY A 361 -31.56 19.56 14.51
CA GLY A 361 -31.31 20.47 13.37
C GLY A 361 -29.95 20.29 12.68
N ILE A 362 -29.13 19.33 13.13
CA ILE A 362 -27.90 18.91 12.44
C ILE A 362 -28.07 17.49 11.90
N ILE A 363 -27.61 17.28 10.67
CA ILE A 363 -27.55 15.95 10.03
C ILE A 363 -26.13 15.68 9.54
N PHE A 364 -25.69 14.44 9.61
CA PHE A 364 -24.50 13.97 8.91
C PHE A 364 -24.92 13.42 7.56
N LEU A 365 -24.31 13.94 6.50
CA LEU A 365 -24.56 13.53 5.13
C LEU A 365 -23.21 13.37 4.44
N ASP A 366 -22.99 12.23 3.78
CA ASP A 366 -21.69 11.89 3.17
C ASP A 366 -20.51 12.13 4.13
N GLY A 367 -20.69 11.73 5.39
CA GLY A 367 -19.65 11.81 6.41
C GLY A 367 -19.37 13.20 7.00
N HIS A 368 -20.12 14.25 6.63
CA HIS A 368 -19.89 15.60 7.14
C HIS A 368 -21.15 16.23 7.76
N PRO A 369 -21.02 17.11 8.77
CA PRO A 369 -22.16 17.79 9.39
C PRO A 369 -22.75 18.92 8.53
N PHE A 370 -24.07 18.91 8.36
CA PHE A 370 -24.86 19.91 7.67
C PHE A 370 -26.07 20.38 8.49
N VAL A 371 -26.64 21.53 8.12
CA VAL A 371 -27.94 21.96 8.66
C VAL A 371 -29.07 21.13 8.06
N ALA A 372 -29.97 20.64 8.92
CA ALA A 372 -31.14 19.86 8.48
C ALA A 372 -32.08 20.65 7.57
N ASN A 373 -32.13 21.98 7.73
CA ASN A 373 -33.05 22.86 7.00
C ASN A 373 -32.53 23.32 5.63
N MET A 374 -31.67 22.53 4.97
CA MET A 374 -31.29 22.78 3.57
C MET A 374 -32.39 22.32 2.59
N PRO A 375 -32.39 22.78 1.32
CA PRO A 375 -33.31 22.29 0.29
C PRO A 375 -33.28 20.77 0.13
N LYS A 376 -34.45 20.13 0.02
CA LYS A 376 -34.57 18.66 -0.05
C LYS A 376 -33.76 18.06 -1.21
N ARG A 377 -33.76 18.71 -2.39
CA ARG A 377 -32.99 18.26 -3.56
C ARG A 377 -31.48 18.15 -3.32
N LEU A 378 -30.94 18.94 -2.39
CA LEU A 378 -29.53 18.91 -2.02
C LEU A 378 -29.22 17.83 -0.97
N ARG A 379 -30.24 17.28 -0.29
CA ARG A 379 -30.06 16.15 0.63
C ARG A 379 -29.97 14.83 -0.11
N GLU A 380 -30.70 14.69 -1.21
CA GLU A 380 -30.92 13.45 -1.95
C GLU A 380 -30.08 13.39 -3.25
N LEU A 381 -28.81 13.81 -3.18
CA LEU A 381 -27.90 13.75 -4.33
C LEU A 381 -27.51 12.31 -4.65
N ARG A 382 -27.73 11.87 -5.88
CA ARG A 382 -27.35 10.52 -6.35
C ARG A 382 -25.98 10.54 -7.03
N ARG A 383 -25.32 9.38 -7.04
CA ARG A 383 -24.10 9.20 -7.85
C ARG A 383 -24.46 9.12 -9.32
N PRO A 384 -23.62 9.67 -10.22
CA PRO A 384 -23.74 9.40 -11.64
C PRO A 384 -23.59 7.89 -11.88
N GLY A 385 -24.35 7.35 -12.84
CA GLY A 385 -24.20 5.96 -13.27
C GLY A 385 -22.83 5.71 -13.90
N LEU A 386 -22.47 4.43 -14.09
CA LEU A 386 -21.17 4.04 -14.66
C LEU A 386 -20.91 4.71 -16.03
N ASN A 387 -21.97 4.91 -16.81
CA ASN A 387 -21.94 5.48 -18.16
C ASN A 387 -22.27 6.98 -18.20
N ALA A 388 -22.19 7.67 -17.06
CA ALA A 388 -22.52 9.09 -17.01
C ALA A 388 -21.55 9.91 -17.86
N THR A 389 -22.10 10.84 -18.64
CA THR A 389 -21.34 11.75 -19.50
C THR A 389 -20.51 12.72 -18.66
N SER A 390 -19.50 13.36 -19.27
CA SER A 390 -18.72 14.40 -18.61
C SER A 390 -19.59 15.58 -18.16
N GLU A 391 -20.63 15.91 -18.93
CA GLU A 391 -21.59 16.98 -18.60
C GLU A 391 -22.45 16.62 -17.39
N GLU A 392 -22.94 15.38 -17.31
CA GLU A 392 -23.69 14.89 -16.14
C GLU A 392 -22.83 14.88 -14.88
N LYS A 393 -21.56 14.49 -14.99
CA LYS A 393 -20.60 14.54 -13.88
C LYS A 393 -20.35 15.99 -13.43
N ALA A 394 -20.23 16.94 -14.37
CA ALA A 394 -20.05 18.34 -14.06
C ALA A 394 -21.29 18.96 -13.41
N GLU A 395 -22.50 18.67 -13.91
CA GLU A 395 -23.76 19.09 -13.28
C GLU A 395 -23.91 18.52 -11.87
N GLN A 396 -23.52 17.27 -11.68
CA GLN A 396 -23.53 16.66 -10.36
C GLN A 396 -22.55 17.36 -9.42
N ALA A 397 -21.33 17.67 -9.88
CA ALA A 397 -20.35 18.41 -9.09
C ALA A 397 -20.84 19.82 -8.72
N ARG A 398 -21.57 20.50 -9.62
CA ARG A 398 -22.26 21.77 -9.33
C ARG A 398 -23.29 21.62 -8.20
N ASN A 399 -24.09 20.56 -8.21
CA ASN A 399 -25.05 20.28 -7.14
C ASN A 399 -24.37 20.02 -5.78
N TYR A 400 -23.24 19.28 -5.77
CA TYR A 400 -22.42 19.10 -4.56
C TYR A 400 -21.81 20.42 -4.08
N ASN A 401 -21.32 21.26 -5.00
CA ASN A 401 -20.80 22.59 -4.70
C ASN A 401 -21.88 23.50 -4.10
N GLU A 402 -23.12 23.43 -4.59
CA GLU A 402 -24.23 24.18 -4.01
C GLU A 402 -24.55 23.70 -2.58
N ARG A 403 -24.57 22.39 -2.36
CA ARG A 403 -24.80 21.78 -1.04
C ARG A 403 -23.78 22.24 0.00
N TRP A 404 -22.54 22.50 -0.42
CA TRP A 404 -21.47 22.97 0.46
C TRP A 404 -21.83 24.24 1.26
N ALA A 405 -22.65 25.13 0.70
CA ALA A 405 -23.09 26.34 1.42
C ALA A 405 -23.75 26.00 2.77
N TYR A 406 -24.48 24.88 2.84
CA TYR A 406 -25.20 24.41 4.02
C TYR A 406 -24.33 23.56 4.97
N ALA A 407 -23.09 23.25 4.60
CA ALA A 407 -22.16 22.47 5.41
C ALA A 407 -21.60 23.32 6.57
N PHE A 408 -21.44 22.69 7.72
CA PHE A 408 -20.65 23.28 8.79
C PHE A 408 -19.20 23.45 8.33
N SER A 409 -18.56 24.56 8.72
CA SER A 409 -17.14 24.80 8.47
C SER A 409 -16.31 24.32 9.66
N THR A 410 -15.08 23.87 9.41
CA THR A 410 -14.10 23.66 10.48
C THR A 410 -13.86 24.97 11.25
N ASN A 411 -13.68 24.86 12.56
CA ASN A 411 -13.42 25.97 13.46
C ASN A 411 -12.03 25.81 14.09
N GLY A 412 -11.01 26.10 13.29
CA GLY A 412 -9.61 25.83 13.62
C GLY A 412 -9.17 24.40 13.30
N PRO A 413 -7.87 24.09 13.49
CA PRO A 413 -7.34 22.74 13.34
C PRO A 413 -7.93 21.79 14.40
N PRO A 414 -7.82 20.46 14.19
CA PRO A 414 -8.12 19.49 15.24
C PRO A 414 -7.37 19.84 16.54
N THR A 415 -8.03 19.60 17.67
CA THR A 415 -7.39 19.72 18.99
C THR A 415 -6.29 18.66 19.17
N ARG A 416 -5.45 18.81 20.20
CA ARG A 416 -4.41 17.82 20.55
C ARG A 416 -4.96 16.40 20.71
N ASN A 417 -6.22 16.26 21.14
CA ASN A 417 -6.90 14.97 21.31
C ASN A 417 -7.64 14.54 20.03
N GLY A 418 -7.33 15.12 18.87
CA GLY A 418 -7.93 14.79 17.56
C GLY A 418 -9.38 15.27 17.34
N ALA A 419 -10.03 15.84 18.36
CA ALA A 419 -11.40 16.35 18.22
C ALA A 419 -11.45 17.56 17.29
N GLN A 420 -12.43 17.60 16.39
CA GLN A 420 -12.65 18.72 15.46
C GLN A 420 -13.87 19.51 15.86
N ARG A 421 -13.68 20.82 15.96
CA ARG A 421 -14.76 21.78 16.18
C ARG A 421 -15.28 22.26 14.83
N TYR A 422 -16.58 22.39 14.75
CA TYR A 422 -17.32 22.85 13.60
C TYR A 422 -18.22 24.02 13.99
N ARG A 423 -18.40 24.94 13.06
CA ARG A 423 -19.31 26.09 13.19
C ARG A 423 -20.34 26.07 12.06
N GLY A 424 -21.58 26.36 12.42
CA GLY A 424 -22.70 26.36 11.50
C GLY A 424 -22.51 27.33 10.34
N PRO A 425 -23.23 27.14 9.22
CA PRO A 425 -23.02 27.88 7.99
C PRO A 425 -23.35 29.38 8.12
N VAL A 426 -24.16 29.81 9.10
CA VAL A 426 -24.35 31.24 9.41
C VAL A 426 -23.09 31.83 10.03
N HIS A 427 -22.49 31.18 11.03
CA HIS A 427 -21.18 31.61 11.57
C HIS A 427 -20.06 31.54 10.53
N GLY A 428 -20.16 30.60 9.58
CA GLY A 428 -19.30 30.54 8.40
C GLY A 428 -19.59 31.58 7.32
N LYS A 429 -20.59 32.47 7.50
CA LYS A 429 -21.06 33.47 6.53
C LYS A 429 -21.43 32.89 5.15
N LYS A 430 -21.90 31.63 5.12
CA LYS A 430 -22.22 30.90 3.87
C LYS A 430 -23.67 31.06 3.45
N VAL A 431 -24.60 31.02 4.40
CA VAL A 431 -26.06 31.05 4.15
C VAL A 431 -26.72 32.19 4.90
N ARG A 432 -27.86 32.63 4.39
CA ARG A 432 -28.80 33.51 5.08
C ARG A 432 -29.84 32.66 5.79
N CYS A 433 -30.23 33.05 7.00
CA CYS A 433 -31.19 32.34 7.81
C CYS A 433 -32.19 33.32 8.44
N PRO A 434 -33.51 33.09 8.31
CA PRO A 434 -34.53 33.98 8.87
C PRO A 434 -34.48 34.08 10.40
N ASN A 435 -33.93 33.06 11.08
CA ASN A 435 -33.76 33.05 12.54
C ASN A 435 -32.49 33.79 13.00
N HIS A 436 -31.70 34.32 12.07
CA HIS A 436 -30.51 35.12 12.36
C HIS A 436 -30.57 36.45 11.58
N PRO A 437 -31.18 37.50 12.16
CA PRO A 437 -31.45 38.77 11.46
C PRO A 437 -30.23 39.43 10.83
N GLU A 438 -29.06 39.28 11.46
CA GLU A 438 -27.80 39.79 10.90
C GLU A 438 -27.48 39.17 9.53
N SER A 439 -27.72 37.86 9.38
CA SER A 439 -27.43 37.13 8.15
C SER A 439 -28.34 37.56 6.99
N MET A 440 -29.55 38.06 7.29
CA MET A 440 -30.49 38.52 6.27
C MET A 440 -30.05 39.82 5.60
N ARG A 441 -29.10 40.56 6.20
CA ARG A 441 -28.49 41.77 5.64
C ARG A 441 -27.31 41.50 4.70
N TRP A 442 -26.88 40.24 4.55
CA TRP A 442 -25.78 39.87 3.65
C TRP A 442 -26.21 39.82 2.18
N ASP A 443 -25.24 39.64 1.28
CA ASP A 443 -25.45 39.55 -0.18
C ASP A 443 -26.65 38.64 -0.52
N PRO A 444 -27.66 39.15 -1.26
CA PRO A 444 -28.80 38.39 -1.71
C PRO A 444 -28.48 37.13 -2.53
N ARG A 445 -27.29 37.03 -3.12
CA ARG A 445 -26.82 35.83 -3.83
C ARG A 445 -26.49 34.66 -2.91
N LYS A 446 -26.30 34.90 -1.61
CA LYS A 446 -26.09 33.80 -0.64
C LYS A 446 -27.37 32.98 -0.49
N PRO A 447 -27.28 31.63 -0.45
CA PRO A 447 -28.46 30.78 -0.33
C PRO A 447 -29.24 31.05 0.96
N LEU A 448 -30.56 30.96 0.88
CA LEU A 448 -31.48 31.07 2.02
C LEU A 448 -31.81 29.67 2.55
N THR A 449 -31.73 29.47 3.86
CA THR A 449 -32.15 28.19 4.49
C THR A 449 -33.67 28.07 4.56
N ASN A 450 -34.20 26.85 4.53
CA ASN A 450 -35.62 26.54 4.72
C ASN A 450 -36.03 26.54 6.21
N CYS A 451 -35.44 27.40 7.03
CA CYS A 451 -35.80 27.50 8.45
C CYS A 451 -37.13 28.24 8.60
N THR A 452 -37.99 27.74 9.46
CA THR A 452 -39.22 28.45 9.85
C THR A 452 -38.86 29.60 10.80
N PRO A 453 -39.28 30.84 10.50
CA PRO A 453 -39.09 31.98 11.40
C PRO A 453 -39.59 31.70 12.82
N GLY A 454 -38.78 32.04 13.83
CA GLY A 454 -39.11 31.85 15.25
C GLY A 454 -38.92 30.43 15.79
N GLN A 455 -38.63 29.44 14.93
CA GLN A 455 -38.36 28.06 15.37
C GLN A 455 -36.86 27.82 15.63
N PRO A 456 -36.48 26.99 16.62
CA PRO A 456 -35.09 26.62 16.84
C PRO A 456 -34.45 26.01 15.58
N CYS A 457 -33.24 26.45 15.23
CA CYS A 457 -32.47 25.90 14.11
C CYS A 457 -30.98 25.81 14.46
N ALA A 458 -30.24 24.96 13.74
CA ALA A 458 -28.82 24.75 13.97
C ALA A 458 -27.90 25.60 13.09
N CYS A 459 -28.43 26.60 12.38
CA CYS A 459 -27.69 27.37 11.39
C CYS A 459 -26.49 28.15 11.97
N ALA A 460 -26.58 28.57 13.23
CA ALA A 460 -25.49 29.16 14.01
C ALA A 460 -25.01 28.23 15.16
N ALA A 461 -25.31 26.94 15.12
CA ALA A 461 -24.81 26.03 16.14
C ALA A 461 -23.30 25.78 15.99
N THR A 462 -22.67 25.37 17.08
CA THR A 462 -21.35 24.73 17.05
C THR A 462 -21.51 23.24 17.34
N LEU A 463 -20.60 22.44 16.79
CA LEU A 463 -20.56 21.00 16.96
C LEU A 463 -19.11 20.59 17.21
N THR A 464 -18.89 19.64 18.10
CA THR A 464 -17.57 19.01 18.27
C THR A 464 -17.70 17.54 17.98
N VAL A 465 -16.92 17.04 17.02
CA VAL A 465 -16.79 15.61 16.73
C VAL A 465 -15.49 15.14 17.38
N LYS A 466 -15.61 14.22 18.34
CA LYS A 466 -14.45 13.66 19.04
C LYS A 466 -13.63 12.76 18.13
N ALA A 467 -12.39 12.45 18.52
CA ALA A 467 -11.53 11.58 17.72
C ALA A 467 -11.97 10.12 17.74
N ASP A 468 -12.61 9.65 18.81
CA ASP A 468 -13.14 8.29 19.00
C ASP A 468 -14.55 8.11 18.40
N ASP A 469 -15.15 9.18 17.90
CA ASP A 469 -16.45 9.14 17.25
C ASP A 469 -16.31 8.47 15.87
N LYS A 470 -17.08 7.41 15.59
CA LYS A 470 -17.06 6.70 14.30
C LYS A 470 -17.32 7.62 13.10
N ARG A 471 -17.98 8.77 13.29
CA ARG A 471 -18.18 9.79 12.25
C ARG A 471 -16.89 10.50 11.85
N ALA A 472 -15.88 10.51 12.72
CA ALA A 472 -14.57 11.08 12.42
C ALA A 472 -13.82 10.31 11.33
N ARG A 473 -14.18 9.05 11.05
CA ARG A 473 -13.58 8.26 9.96
C ARG A 473 -13.72 8.92 8.60
N HIS A 474 -14.83 9.61 8.38
CA HIS A 474 -15.15 10.27 7.10
C HIS A 474 -14.59 11.68 6.99
N ARG A 475 -13.81 12.14 7.98
CA ARG A 475 -13.22 13.47 7.96
C ARG A 475 -12.22 13.57 6.81
N GLN A 476 -12.49 14.51 5.92
CA GLN A 476 -11.61 14.92 4.84
C GLN A 476 -11.66 16.44 4.65
N PRO A 477 -10.56 17.09 4.24
CA PRO A 477 -10.52 18.55 4.05
C PRO A 477 -11.54 19.05 3.00
N GLU A 478 -11.60 18.39 1.83
CA GLU A 478 -12.56 18.68 0.77
C GLU A 478 -13.80 17.80 0.93
N LEU A 479 -14.97 18.43 0.84
CA LEU A 479 -16.23 17.70 0.92
C LEU A 479 -16.44 16.78 -0.26
N TYR A 480 -16.82 15.55 0.05
CA TYR A 480 -17.14 14.51 -0.92
C TYR A 480 -18.04 15.02 -2.06
N GLY A 481 -17.68 14.64 -3.29
CA GLY A 481 -18.45 14.92 -4.52
C GLY A 481 -18.31 16.34 -5.07
N THR A 482 -17.67 17.27 -4.35
CA THR A 482 -17.38 18.62 -4.87
C THR A 482 -16.31 18.59 -5.96
N GLU A 483 -16.23 19.64 -6.78
CA GLU A 483 -15.18 19.75 -7.82
C GLU A 483 -13.77 19.72 -7.21
N LYS A 484 -13.59 20.36 -6.05
CA LYS A 484 -12.32 20.32 -5.32
C LYS A 484 -11.96 18.91 -4.88
N TRP A 485 -12.93 18.18 -4.33
CA TRP A 485 -12.74 16.78 -3.95
C TRP A 485 -12.43 15.90 -5.16
N LEU A 486 -13.13 16.07 -6.29
CA LEU A 486 -12.86 15.32 -7.51
C LEU A 486 -11.43 15.54 -8.03
N LYS A 487 -10.98 16.80 -8.04
CA LYS A 487 -9.60 17.14 -8.43
C LYS A 487 -8.59 16.51 -7.47
N ARG A 488 -8.85 16.59 -6.17
CA ARG A 488 -7.98 16.08 -5.10
C ARG A 488 -7.86 14.56 -5.15
N TYR A 489 -8.99 13.87 -5.14
CA TYR A 489 -9.06 12.41 -5.21
C TYR A 489 -8.54 11.85 -6.55
N GLY A 490 -8.66 12.62 -7.64
CA GLY A 490 -8.07 12.29 -8.94
C GLY A 490 -6.54 12.16 -8.93
N ALA A 491 -5.84 12.70 -7.93
CA ALA A 491 -4.39 12.49 -7.77
C ALA A 491 -4.02 11.01 -7.56
N ARG A 492 -4.96 10.18 -7.11
CA ARG A 492 -4.79 8.71 -6.99
C ARG A 492 -4.51 8.04 -8.33
N ASN A 493 -4.88 8.66 -9.45
CA ASN A 493 -4.59 8.10 -10.77
C ASN A 493 -3.07 7.93 -11.00
N LEU A 494 -2.21 8.72 -10.32
CA LEU A 494 -0.76 8.58 -10.40
C LEU A 494 -0.29 7.21 -9.87
N ILE A 495 -0.80 6.79 -8.70
CA ILE A 495 -0.44 5.48 -8.14
C ILE A 495 -1.08 4.34 -8.95
N GLU A 496 -2.30 4.50 -9.47
CA GLU A 496 -2.89 3.50 -10.37
C GLU A 496 -2.09 3.34 -11.67
N SER A 497 -1.53 4.44 -12.19
CA SER A 497 -0.67 4.41 -13.38
C SER A 497 0.67 3.74 -13.07
N PHE A 498 1.24 4.00 -11.89
CA PHE A 498 2.46 3.34 -11.42
C PHE A 498 2.27 1.83 -11.22
N ASN A 499 1.14 1.40 -10.66
CA ASN A 499 0.83 -0.01 -10.47
C ASN A 499 0.54 -0.75 -11.79
N ALA A 500 0.20 -0.01 -12.86
CA ALA A 500 -0.08 -0.58 -14.19
C ALA A 500 1.16 -0.60 -15.12
N SER A 501 2.23 0.10 -14.76
CA SER A 501 3.51 0.14 -15.50
C SER A 501 4.44 -0.97 -15.06
#